data_AF-A0A9W6GK73-F1
#
_entry.id   AF-A0A9W6GK73-F1
#
_cell.length_a   1.000
_cell.length_b   1.000
_cell.length_c   1.000
_cell.angle_alpha   90.00
_cell.angle_beta   90.00
_cell.angle_gamma   90.00
#
_symmetry.space_group_name_H-M   'P 1'
#
loop_
_entity.id
_entity.type
_entity.pdbx_description
1 polymer ?
#
loop_
_entity_poly.entity_id
_entity_poly.type
_entity_poly.pdbx_seq_one_letter_code
_entity_poly.pdbx_strand_id
1 'polypeptide(L)'
;MRGRVYLKHEYLGYIEITEETDGISGIYFLDEIRGEEIESPEVLKCKKELEEYFRGDRTEFTVKIDLRGGTEFQRSCWRAMYDIPYGETISYSEEADAIGNPKAVRAVGGANGKNPVSIVVP
;
A
#
# COMPACT_ATOMS: atom_id res chain seq x y z
N MET A 1 6.58 14.98 -6.43
CA MET A 1 6.92 14.61 -5.06
C MET A 1 6.50 15.73 -4.10
N ARG A 2 5.39 15.55 -3.38
CA ARG A 2 4.90 16.46 -2.33
C ARG A 2 5.36 16.04 -0.93
N GLY A 3 5.49 14.74 -0.71
CA GLY A 3 5.93 14.19 0.57
C GLY A 3 6.78 12.95 0.38
N ARG A 4 7.76 12.79 1.26
CA ARG A 4 8.62 11.62 1.39
C ARG A 4 9.15 11.53 2.80
N VAL A 5 8.87 10.43 3.50
CA VAL A 5 9.46 10.18 4.84
C VAL A 5 9.85 8.72 4.96
N TYR A 6 10.69 8.43 5.95
CA TYR A 6 11.15 7.09 6.23
C TYR A 6 10.73 6.64 7.63
N LEU A 7 10.34 5.38 7.76
CA LEU A 7 10.16 4.68 9.02
C LEU A 7 11.18 3.54 9.10
N LYS A 8 12.00 3.52 10.15
CA LYS A 8 12.91 2.40 10.39
C LYS A 8 12.16 1.29 11.13
N HIS A 9 12.22 0.07 10.60
CA HIS A 9 11.64 -1.12 11.21
C HIS A 9 12.73 -2.15 11.48
N GLU A 10 12.62 -2.89 12.59
CA GLU A 10 13.65 -3.84 13.03
C GLU A 10 13.94 -4.94 12.01
N TYR A 11 12.88 -5.48 11.38
CA TYR A 11 12.98 -6.63 10.48
C TYR A 11 12.80 -6.31 8.99
N LEU A 12 12.31 -5.11 8.66
CA LEU A 12 11.91 -4.75 7.29
C LEU A 12 12.81 -3.67 6.67
N GLY A 13 13.86 -3.24 7.39
CA GLY A 13 14.73 -2.16 6.95
C GLY A 13 14.04 -0.79 7.06
N TYR A 14 14.25 0.06 6.06
CA TYR A 14 13.58 1.34 5.94
C TYR A 14 12.32 1.19 5.10
N ILE A 15 11.22 1.73 5.61
CA ILE A 15 9.97 1.85 4.89
C ILE A 15 9.89 3.29 4.39
N GLU A 16 10.05 3.47 3.08
CA GLU A 16 9.84 4.76 2.41
C GLU A 16 8.34 4.95 2.13
N ILE A 17 7.83 6.12 2.49
CA ILE A 17 6.44 6.52 2.26
C ILE A 17 6.47 7.73 1.35
N THR A 18 5.78 7.69 0.22
CA THR A 18 5.75 8.78 -0.76
C THR A 18 4.35 9.30 -1.03
N GLU A 19 4.27 10.61 -1.30
CA GLU A 19 3.08 11.30 -1.79
C GLU A 19 3.46 12.10 -3.03
N GLU A 20 2.91 11.74 -4.19
CA GLU A 20 3.17 12.48 -5.44
C GLU A 20 2.24 13.66 -5.66
N THR A 21 0.93 13.48 -5.43
CA THR A 21 -0.06 14.52 -5.74
C THR A 21 -1.12 14.70 -4.65
N ASP A 22 -1.95 13.71 -4.37
CA ASP A 22 -3.09 13.85 -3.45
C ASP A 22 -3.43 12.53 -2.77
N GLY A 23 -2.51 12.11 -1.89
CA GLY A 23 -2.56 10.83 -1.17
C GLY A 23 -1.28 10.02 -1.32
N ILE A 24 -1.13 9.02 -0.45
CA ILE A 24 0.01 8.10 -0.46
C ILE A 24 0.05 7.35 -1.78
N SER A 25 1.14 7.54 -2.51
CA SER A 25 1.37 6.96 -3.83
C SER A 25 2.33 5.78 -3.79
N GLY A 26 3.07 5.60 -2.68
CA GLY A 26 4.03 4.52 -2.55
C GLY A 26 4.41 4.19 -1.12
N ILE A 27 4.57 2.90 -0.83
CA ILE A 27 5.17 2.36 0.40
C ILE A 27 6.15 1.25 -0.01
N TYR A 28 7.44 1.49 0.19
CA TYR A 28 8.53 0.64 -0.31
C TYR A 28 9.48 0.23 0.82
N PHE A 29 9.93 -1.02 0.78
CA PHE A 29 10.99 -1.52 1.66
C PHE A 29 12.36 -1.30 1.03
N LEU A 30 13.27 -0.70 1.78
CA LEU A 30 14.62 -0.34 1.33
C LEU A 30 15.64 -0.78 2.39
N ASP A 31 16.81 -1.23 1.93
CA ASP A 31 17.94 -1.50 2.82
C ASP A 31 18.58 -0.21 3.36
N GLU A 32 18.50 0.88 2.59
CA GLU A 32 19.10 2.17 2.91
C GLU A 32 18.19 3.33 2.47
N ILE A 33 18.27 4.46 3.17
CA ILE A 33 17.54 5.70 2.85
C ILE A 33 17.99 6.26 1.50
N ARG A 34 17.04 6.74 0.69
CA ARG A 34 17.31 7.25 -0.67
C ARG A 34 16.74 8.64 -0.93
N GLY A 35 17.56 9.66 -0.67
CA GLY A 35 17.20 11.06 -0.88
C GLY A 35 16.67 11.72 0.40
N GLU A 36 16.20 12.95 0.26
CA GLU A 36 15.85 13.79 1.40
C GLU A 36 14.40 13.59 1.84
N GLU A 37 14.14 13.77 3.14
CA GLU A 37 12.79 13.81 3.66
C GLU A 37 12.11 15.12 3.30
N ILE A 38 10.87 15.00 2.82
CA ILE A 38 9.98 16.12 2.52
C ILE A 38 8.70 15.83 3.30
N GLU A 39 8.45 16.60 4.35
CA GLU A 39 7.26 16.38 5.15
C GLU A 39 6.01 16.92 4.48
N SER A 40 4.93 16.16 4.58
CA SER A 40 3.57 16.59 4.28
C SER A 40 2.61 16.00 5.33
N PRO A 41 1.43 16.60 5.55
CA PRO A 41 0.47 16.07 6.52
C PRO A 41 0.11 14.60 6.25
N GLU A 42 -0.03 14.23 4.98
CA GLU A 42 -0.40 12.88 4.54
C GLU A 42 0.69 11.85 4.85
N VAL A 43 1.96 12.11 4.50
CA VAL A 43 3.04 11.15 4.75
C VAL A 43 3.36 11.02 6.23
N LEU A 44 3.25 12.11 7.01
CA LEU A 44 3.40 12.07 8.47
C LEU A 44 2.27 11.29 9.13
N LYS A 45 1.02 11.45 8.65
CA LYS A 45 -0.12 10.65 9.09
C LYS A 45 0.13 9.17 8.79
N CYS A 46 0.55 8.82 7.57
CA CYS A 46 0.85 7.44 7.19
C CYS A 46 1.95 6.81 8.05
N LYS A 47 3.04 7.54 8.27
CA LYS A 47 4.14 7.11 9.15
C LYS A 47 3.63 6.76 10.55
N LYS A 48 2.81 7.65 11.15
CA LYS A 48 2.20 7.42 12.46
C LYS A 48 1.28 6.19 12.46
N GLU A 49 0.41 6.04 11.46
CA GLU A 49 -0.50 4.89 11.40
C GLU A 49 0.27 3.57 11.22
N LEU A 50 1.37 3.56 10.46
CA LEU A 50 2.25 2.40 10.34
C LEU A 50 2.95 2.07 11.66
N GLU A 51 3.41 3.07 12.42
CA GLU A 51 3.97 2.86 13.77
C GLU A 51 2.94 2.27 14.75
N GLU A 52 1.68 2.70 14.68
CA GLU A 52 0.57 2.10 15.45
C GLU A 52 0.28 0.66 15.01
N TYR A 53 0.27 0.41 13.69
CA TYR A 53 0.05 -0.91 13.12
C TYR A 53 1.11 -1.91 13.56
N PHE A 54 2.39 -1.56 13.47
CA PHE A 54 3.49 -2.45 13.88
C PHE A 54 3.53 -2.73 15.39
N ARG A 55 2.94 -1.86 16.21
CA ARG A 55 2.75 -2.09 17.66
C ARG A 55 1.52 -2.94 17.98
N GLY A 56 0.64 -3.16 17.01
CA GLY A 56 -0.64 -3.84 17.21
C GLY A 56 -1.73 -2.94 17.79
N ASP A 57 -1.51 -1.63 17.85
CA ASP A 57 -2.48 -0.64 18.37
C ASP A 57 -3.55 -0.27 17.32
N ARG A 58 -3.34 -0.66 16.06
CA ARG A 58 -4.20 -0.34 14.91
C ARG A 58 -4.28 -1.51 13.94
N THR A 59 -5.47 -1.74 13.38
CA THR A 59 -5.72 -2.71 12.31
C THR A 59 -6.26 -2.10 11.02
N GLU A 60 -6.67 -0.82 11.04
CA GLU A 60 -7.26 -0.12 9.90
C GLU A 60 -6.53 1.20 9.61
N PHE A 61 -6.33 1.52 8.33
CA PHE A 61 -5.69 2.76 7.90
C PHE A 61 -6.73 3.80 7.45
N THR A 62 -6.46 5.07 7.74
CA THR A 62 -7.35 6.19 7.35
C THR A 62 -6.67 7.19 6.43
N VAL A 63 -5.43 6.91 6.01
CA VAL A 63 -4.72 7.72 5.03
C VAL A 63 -5.39 7.66 3.67
N LYS A 64 -5.33 8.79 2.95
CA LYS A 64 -5.76 8.87 1.57
C LYS A 64 -4.72 8.20 0.68
N ILE A 65 -5.16 7.38 -0.27
CA ILE A 65 -4.29 6.60 -1.14
C ILE A 65 -4.51 7.03 -2.60
N ASP A 66 -3.42 7.20 -3.34
CA ASP A 66 -3.43 7.58 -4.74
C ASP A 66 -2.91 6.44 -5.63
N LEU A 67 -3.83 5.69 -6.24
CA LEU A 67 -3.52 4.57 -7.13
C LEU A 67 -3.50 4.96 -8.62
N ARG A 68 -3.58 6.25 -8.98
CA ARG A 68 -3.73 6.69 -10.38
C ARG A 68 -2.57 6.25 -11.29
N GLY A 69 -1.40 5.94 -10.74
CA GLY A 69 -0.24 5.43 -11.49
C GLY A 69 -0.42 4.01 -12.07
N GLY A 70 -1.38 3.22 -11.60
CA GLY A 70 -1.68 1.90 -12.15
C GLY A 70 -2.65 1.93 -13.32
N THR A 71 -2.73 0.85 -14.11
CA THR A 71 -3.78 0.66 -15.12
C THR A 71 -5.15 0.47 -14.49
N GLU A 72 -6.23 0.58 -15.28
CA GLU A 72 -7.59 0.31 -14.78
C GLU A 72 -7.72 -1.06 -14.13
N PHE A 73 -7.17 -2.09 -14.76
CA PHE A 73 -7.17 -3.46 -14.23
C PHE A 73 -6.38 -3.57 -12.91
N GLN A 74 -5.21 -2.93 -12.82
CA GLN A 74 -4.43 -2.94 -11.59
C GLN A 74 -5.18 -2.25 -10.45
N ARG A 75 -5.76 -1.07 -10.72
CA ARG A 75 -6.56 -0.33 -9.75
C ARG A 75 -7.80 -1.09 -9.30
N SER A 76 -8.43 -1.91 -10.16
CA SER A 76 -9.55 -2.74 -9.73
C SER A 76 -9.12 -3.86 -8.79
N CYS A 77 -7.98 -4.52 -9.05
CA CYS A 77 -7.41 -5.53 -8.15
C CYS A 77 -7.09 -4.91 -6.78
N TRP A 78 -6.28 -3.85 -6.75
CA TRP A 78 -5.89 -3.17 -5.53
C TRP A 78 -7.06 -2.61 -4.72
N ARG A 79 -8.16 -2.23 -5.38
CA ARG A 79 -9.37 -1.79 -4.68
C ARG A 79 -10.14 -2.94 -4.05
N ALA A 80 -10.18 -4.11 -4.69
CA ALA A 80 -10.82 -5.30 -4.11
C ALA A 80 -10.10 -5.76 -2.84
N MET A 81 -8.79 -5.51 -2.73
CA MET A 81 -8.00 -5.84 -1.54
C MET A 81 -8.43 -5.05 -0.28
N TYR A 82 -9.08 -3.89 -0.40
CA TYR A 82 -9.58 -3.15 0.77
C TYR A 82 -10.72 -3.86 1.52
N ASP A 83 -11.43 -4.76 0.85
CA ASP A 83 -12.52 -5.52 1.46
C ASP A 83 -12.00 -6.72 2.28
N ILE A 84 -10.69 -7.00 2.23
CA ILE A 84 -10.05 -8.07 3.01
C ILE A 84 -9.86 -7.58 4.45
N PRO A 85 -10.52 -8.19 5.45
CA PRO A 85 -10.33 -7.79 6.84
C PRO A 85 -8.92 -8.08 7.35
N TYR A 86 -8.49 -7.31 8.36
CA TYR A 86 -7.22 -7.58 9.03
C TYR A 86 -7.17 -9.02 9.58
N GLY A 87 -6.07 -9.72 9.29
CA GLY A 87 -5.86 -11.10 9.72
C GLY A 87 -6.51 -12.16 8.84
N GLU A 88 -7.25 -11.76 7.81
CA GLU A 88 -7.88 -12.66 6.85
C GLU A 88 -7.08 -12.72 5.54
N THR A 89 -7.36 -13.75 4.74
CA THR A 89 -6.74 -13.93 3.41
C THR A 89 -7.78 -14.38 2.40
N ILE A 90 -7.62 -13.94 1.15
CA ILE A 90 -8.36 -14.48 0.01
C ILE A 90 -7.36 -15.04 -1.02
N SER A 91 -7.82 -15.96 -1.84
CA SER A 91 -7.07 -16.46 -3.00
C SER A 91 -7.15 -15.50 -4.18
N TYR A 92 -6.18 -15.59 -5.09
CA TYR A 92 -6.23 -14.85 -6.36
C TYR A 92 -7.47 -15.17 -7.20
N SER A 93 -8.06 -16.37 -7.03
CA SER A 93 -9.31 -16.74 -7.70
C SER A 93 -10.49 -15.96 -7.12
N GLU A 94 -10.58 -15.85 -5.80
CA GLU A 94 -11.62 -15.06 -5.12
C GLU A 94 -11.51 -13.57 -5.47
N GLU A 95 -10.29 -13.03 -5.54
CA GLU A 95 -10.09 -11.65 -6.00
C GLU A 95 -10.47 -11.47 -7.48
N ALA A 96 -10.12 -12.43 -8.35
CA ALA A 96 -10.51 -12.42 -9.76
C ALA A 96 -12.04 -12.45 -9.93
N ASP A 97 -12.74 -13.20 -9.07
CA ASP A 97 -14.21 -13.22 -9.02
C ASP A 97 -14.77 -11.88 -8.53
N ALA A 98 -14.18 -11.29 -7.47
CA ALA A 98 -14.60 -10.00 -6.91
C ALA A 98 -14.51 -8.85 -7.91
N ILE A 99 -13.50 -8.85 -8.79
CA ILE A 99 -13.36 -7.85 -9.86
C ILE A 99 -14.19 -8.19 -11.12
N GLY A 100 -15.02 -9.24 -11.08
CA GLY A 100 -15.87 -9.65 -12.20
C GLY A 100 -15.13 -10.27 -13.38
N ASN A 101 -13.91 -10.78 -13.17
CA ASN A 101 -13.12 -11.44 -14.21
C ASN A 101 -12.51 -12.78 -13.72
N PRO A 102 -13.33 -13.83 -13.54
CA PRO A 102 -12.90 -15.14 -13.00
C PRO A 102 -11.72 -15.79 -13.74
N LYS A 103 -11.50 -15.45 -15.00
CA LYS A 103 -10.41 -16.00 -15.83
C LYS A 103 -9.07 -15.28 -15.63
N ALA A 104 -9.03 -14.18 -14.88
CA ALA A 104 -7.88 -13.32 -14.74
C ALA A 104 -6.94 -13.67 -13.58
N VAL A 105 -7.08 -14.84 -12.94
CA VAL A 105 -6.31 -15.26 -11.74
C VAL A 105 -4.81 -14.96 -11.85
N ARG A 106 -4.15 -15.32 -12.96
CA ARG A 106 -2.72 -15.05 -13.15
C ARG A 106 -2.40 -13.56 -13.31
N ALA A 107 -3.29 -12.81 -13.97
CA ALA A 107 -3.14 -11.37 -14.16
C ALA A 107 -3.33 -10.62 -12.84
N VAL A 108 -4.25 -11.07 -11.98
CA VAL A 108 -4.43 -10.57 -10.61
C VAL A 108 -3.13 -10.71 -9.82
N GLY A 109 -2.52 -11.91 -9.75
CA GLY A 109 -1.23 -12.07 -9.08
C GLY A 109 -0.13 -11.15 -9.62
N GLY A 110 -0.12 -10.88 -10.92
CA GLY A 110 0.77 -9.90 -11.54
C GLY A 110 0.45 -8.42 -11.21
N ALA A 111 -0.82 -8.10 -10.94
CA ALA A 111 -1.24 -6.79 -10.46
C ALA A 111 -0.85 -6.59 -8.99
N ASN A 112 -1.04 -7.61 -8.15
CA ASN A 112 -0.73 -7.55 -6.71
C ASN A 112 0.78 -7.39 -6.49
N GLY A 113 1.62 -8.09 -7.27
CA GLY A 113 3.07 -7.89 -7.25
C GLY A 113 3.54 -6.50 -7.70
N LYS A 114 2.64 -5.68 -8.25
CA LYS A 114 2.89 -4.29 -8.63
C LYS A 114 2.17 -3.29 -7.74
N ASN A 115 1.57 -3.73 -6.63
CA ASN A 115 0.93 -2.86 -5.66
C ASN A 115 1.95 -1.82 -5.15
N PRO A 116 1.73 -0.52 -5.40
CA PRO A 116 2.68 0.50 -4.98
C PRO A 116 2.58 0.82 -3.49
N VAL A 117 1.46 0.52 -2.83
CA VAL A 117 1.14 1.00 -1.46
C VAL A 117 1.03 -0.21 -0.52
N SER A 118 2.15 -0.90 -0.35
CA SER A 118 2.28 -2.10 0.51
C SER A 118 1.76 -1.88 1.93
N ILE A 119 1.31 -2.96 2.60
CA ILE A 119 0.73 -2.99 3.97
C ILE A 119 -0.65 -2.33 4.06
N VAL A 120 -0.77 -1.11 3.54
CA VAL A 120 -2.02 -0.32 3.60
C VAL A 120 -3.03 -0.81 2.56
N VAL A 121 -2.57 -1.13 1.35
CA VAL A 121 -3.26 -2.03 0.43
C VAL A 121 -2.69 -3.43 0.70
N PRO A 122 -3.45 -4.33 1.34
CA PRO A 122 -2.92 -5.54 1.96
C PRO A 122 -2.55 -6.63 0.95
#